data_AF-C5RZ82-F1
#
_entry.id   AF-C5RZ82-F1
#
_cell.length_a   1.000
_cell.length_b   1.000
_cell.length_c   1.000
_cell.angle_alpha   90.00
_cell.angle_beta   90.00
_cell.angle_gamma   90.00
#
_symmetry.space_group_name_H-M   'P 1'
#
loop_
_entity.id
_entity.type
_entity.pdbx_description
1 polymer ?
#
loop_
_entity_poly.entity_id
_entity_poly.type
_entity_poly.pdbx_seq_one_letter_code
_entity_poly.pdbx_strand_id
1 'polypeptide(L)'
;GNKVETTATGTTVTDADGNSVETTALGTMIEDKEGNLANHNAKSTGFLDKDGNMGGYSAKGVELEDADGNSASINASGTSLADVDGNTASHTAAGSTLNDTNGNTNEVKA
;
A
#
# COMPACT_ATOMS: atom_id res chain seq x y z
N GLY A 1 9.78 29.65 -0.56
CA GLY A 1 8.45 30.20 -0.23
C GLY A 1 7.42 29.34 -0.90
N ASN A 2 6.21 29.21 -0.34
CA ASN A 2 5.21 28.30 -0.89
C ASN A 2 4.64 28.83 -2.20
N LYS A 3 4.31 27.93 -3.13
CA LYS A 3 3.73 28.20 -4.45
C LYS A 3 2.40 27.48 -4.56
N VAL A 4 1.40 28.14 -5.14
CA VAL A 4 0.08 27.58 -5.40
C VAL A 4 -0.25 27.79 -6.88
N GLU A 5 -0.65 26.72 -7.56
CA GLU A 5 -1.11 26.74 -8.94
C GLU A 5 -2.50 26.11 -9.03
N THR A 6 -3.47 26.85 -9.56
CA THR A 6 -4.83 26.37 -9.78
C THR A 6 -5.13 26.38 -11.27
N THR A 7 -5.63 25.27 -11.78
CA THR A 7 -6.08 25.09 -13.15
C THR A 7 -7.52 24.57 -13.17
N ALA A 8 -8.09 24.37 -14.36
CA ALA A 8 -9.42 23.77 -14.48
C ALA A 8 -9.47 22.30 -13.99
N THR A 9 -8.32 21.61 -13.95
CA THR A 9 -8.25 20.18 -13.59
C THR A 9 -7.94 19.94 -12.11
N GLY A 10 -7.43 20.96 -11.40
CA GLY A 10 -7.06 20.82 -10.00
C GLY A 10 -6.24 21.96 -9.44
N THR A 11 -5.73 21.77 -8.24
CA THR A 11 -4.80 22.68 -7.56
C THR A 11 -3.57 21.93 -7.09
N THR A 12 -2.40 22.52 -7.33
CA THR A 12 -1.12 22.06 -6.81
C THR A 12 -0.56 23.09 -5.83
N VAL A 13 -0.19 22.65 -4.64
CA VAL A 13 0.55 23.45 -3.64
C VAL A 13 1.93 22.84 -3.50
N THR A 14 2.98 23.65 -3.58
CA THR A 14 4.36 23.23 -3.31
C THR A 14 4.92 24.11 -2.20
N ASP A 15 5.47 23.53 -1.14
CA ASP A 15 6.10 24.30 -0.07
C ASP A 15 7.55 24.69 -0.39
N ALA A 16 8.19 25.40 0.53
CA ALA A 16 9.58 25.83 0.35
C ALA A 16 10.60 24.67 0.45
N ASP A 17 10.20 23.55 1.07
CA ASP A 17 11.07 22.41 1.34
C ASP A 17 11.01 21.36 0.22
N GLY A 18 10.14 21.55 -0.77
CA GLY A 18 9.98 20.69 -1.93
C GLY A 18 8.85 19.67 -1.82
N ASN A 19 8.03 19.72 -0.77
CA ASN A 19 6.85 18.88 -0.67
C ASN A 19 5.72 19.47 -1.52
N SER A 20 4.90 18.62 -2.11
CA SER A 20 3.77 19.01 -2.94
C SER A 20 2.48 18.27 -2.60
N VAL A 21 1.34 18.94 -2.83
CA VAL A 21 0.01 18.36 -2.77
C VAL A 21 -0.73 18.74 -4.05
N GLU A 22 -1.24 17.76 -4.78
CA GLU A 22 -2.13 17.94 -5.92
C GLU A 22 -3.53 17.43 -5.59
N THR A 23 -4.55 18.27 -5.75
CA THR A 23 -5.96 17.88 -5.61
C THR A 23 -6.67 18.05 -6.93
N THR A 24 -7.26 16.97 -7.44
CA THR A 24 -8.08 16.92 -8.65
C THR A 24 -9.45 16.31 -8.35
N ALA A 25 -10.32 16.22 -9.37
CA ALA A 25 -11.58 15.48 -9.25
C ALA A 25 -11.40 13.97 -9.00
N LEU A 26 -10.22 13.41 -9.30
CA LEU A 26 -9.92 11.99 -9.09
C LEU A 26 -9.45 11.69 -7.68
N GLY A 27 -8.94 12.68 -6.95
CA GLY A 27 -8.40 12.49 -5.61
C GLY A 27 -7.35 13.52 -5.24
N THR A 28 -6.64 13.25 -4.15
CA THR A 28 -5.50 14.04 -3.67
C THR A 28 -4.24 13.17 -3.68
N MET A 29 -3.16 13.73 -4.19
CA MET A 29 -1.81 13.15 -4.18
C MET A 29 -0.91 14.07 -3.37
N ILE A 30 -0.08 13.50 -2.51
CA ILE A 30 0.89 14.19 -1.67
C ILE A 30 2.24 13.56 -1.97
N GLU A 31 3.23 14.36 -2.32
CA GLU A 31 4.61 13.93 -2.55
C GLU A 31 5.53 14.74 -1.64
N ASP A 32 6.36 14.09 -0.84
CA ASP A 32 7.37 14.80 -0.07
C ASP A 32 8.67 14.99 -0.86
N LYS A 33 9.56 15.85 -0.34
CA LYS A 33 10.87 16.14 -0.94
C LYS A 33 11.80 14.92 -1.05
N GLU A 34 11.47 13.83 -0.36
CA GLU A 34 12.26 12.60 -0.30
C GLU A 34 11.77 11.57 -1.31
N GLY A 35 10.66 11.85 -2.02
CA GLY A 35 10.07 10.99 -3.04
C GLY A 35 9.02 10.03 -2.49
N ASN A 36 8.56 10.22 -1.25
CA ASN A 36 7.45 9.44 -0.71
C ASN A 36 6.12 10.01 -1.22
N LEU A 37 5.22 9.13 -1.63
CA LEU A 37 3.92 9.44 -2.20
C LEU A 37 2.80 8.92 -1.29
N ALA A 38 1.75 9.71 -1.11
CA ALA A 38 0.46 9.26 -0.61
C ALA A 38 -0.66 9.69 -1.58
N ASN A 39 -1.60 8.79 -1.87
CA ASN A 39 -2.76 9.06 -2.70
C ASN A 39 -4.05 8.71 -1.96
N HIS A 40 -5.04 9.58 -2.07
CA HIS A 40 -6.39 9.34 -1.57
C HIS A 40 -7.40 9.63 -2.68
N ASN A 41 -8.24 8.63 -2.99
CA ASN A 41 -9.32 8.78 -3.96
C ASN A 41 -10.60 8.12 -3.43
N ALA A 42 -11.68 8.21 -4.21
CA ALA A 42 -12.99 7.69 -3.81
C ALA A 42 -13.02 6.17 -3.53
N LYS A 43 -12.05 5.41 -4.03
CA LYS A 43 -12.02 3.94 -3.92
C LYS A 43 -11.01 3.43 -2.90
N SER A 44 -9.97 4.21 -2.62
CA SER A 44 -8.78 3.70 -1.94
C SER A 44 -7.90 4.82 -1.40
N THR A 45 -7.04 4.44 -0.47
CA THR A 45 -5.85 5.19 -0.09
C THR A 45 -4.63 4.31 -0.36
N GLY A 46 -3.55 4.89 -0.84
CA GLY A 46 -2.29 4.20 -1.05
C GLY A 46 -1.09 5.07 -0.71
N PHE A 47 0.05 4.43 -0.52
CA PHE A 47 1.34 5.03 -0.26
C PHE A 47 2.43 4.26 -0.98
N LEU A 48 3.50 4.96 -1.35
CA LEU A 48 4.73 4.43 -1.91
C LEU A 48 5.86 5.24 -1.28
N ASP A 49 6.78 4.59 -0.59
CA ASP A 49 7.96 5.27 -0.07
C ASP A 49 9.10 5.28 -1.10
N LYS A 50 10.10 6.11 -0.84
CA LYS A 50 11.29 6.27 -1.68
C LYS A 50 12.13 4.99 -1.82
N ASP A 51 11.98 4.04 -0.90
CA ASP A 51 12.72 2.78 -0.89
C ASP A 51 12.00 1.71 -1.72
N GLY A 52 10.77 1.98 -2.18
CA GLY A 52 9.97 1.10 -3.02
C GLY A 52 8.92 0.31 -2.26
N ASN A 53 8.76 0.53 -0.95
CA ASN A 53 7.70 -0.11 -0.19
C ASN A 53 6.37 0.56 -0.52
N MET A 54 5.34 -0.23 -0.78
CA MET A 54 4.01 0.26 -1.09
C MET A 54 2.95 -0.36 -0.19
N GLY A 55 1.84 0.33 -0.09
CA GLY A 55 0.69 -0.22 0.59
C GLY A 55 -0.54 0.64 0.44
N GLY A 56 -1.66 0.13 0.93
CA GLY A 56 -2.91 0.83 0.81
C GLY A 56 -4.08 0.05 1.35
N TYR A 57 -5.23 0.69 1.32
CA TYR A 57 -6.48 0.08 1.71
C TYR A 57 -7.63 0.54 0.82
N SER A 58 -8.60 -0.34 0.67
CA SER A 58 -9.86 -0.11 -0.03
C SER A 58 -10.99 -0.85 0.67
N ALA A 59 -12.19 -0.79 0.11
CA ALA A 59 -13.31 -1.62 0.57
C ALA A 59 -13.03 -3.14 0.51
N LYS A 60 -12.02 -3.58 -0.26
CA LYS A 60 -11.64 -4.99 -0.37
C LYS A 60 -10.73 -5.46 0.76
N GLY A 61 -10.00 -4.55 1.42
CA GLY A 61 -8.98 -4.91 2.38
C GLY A 61 -7.78 -3.97 2.37
N VAL A 62 -6.71 -4.43 3.01
CA VAL A 62 -5.38 -3.81 3.09
C VAL A 62 -4.40 -4.67 2.30
N GLU A 63 -3.51 -4.02 1.56
CA GLU A 63 -2.40 -4.66 0.84
C GLU A 63 -1.12 -3.90 1.15
N LEU A 64 -0.03 -4.63 1.37
CA LEU A 64 1.32 -4.13 1.63
C LEU A 64 2.30 -4.96 0.80
N GLU A 65 3.31 -4.31 0.22
CA GLU A 65 4.42 -4.94 -0.46
C GLU A 65 5.69 -4.16 -0.12
N ASP A 66 6.74 -4.84 0.34
CA ASP A 66 8.04 -4.21 0.57
C ASP A 66 8.90 -4.23 -0.70
N ALA A 67 9.97 -3.45 -0.69
CA ALA A 67 10.89 -3.35 -1.81
C ALA A 67 11.62 -4.66 -2.15
N ASP A 68 11.66 -5.59 -1.20
CA ASP A 68 12.27 -6.92 -1.37
C ASP A 68 11.29 -7.91 -2.03
N GLY A 69 10.03 -7.54 -2.23
CA GLY A 69 9.00 -8.37 -2.87
C GLY A 69 8.20 -9.23 -1.90
N ASN A 70 8.31 -9.01 -0.59
CA ASN A 70 7.42 -9.63 0.38
C ASN A 70 6.09 -8.88 0.43
N SER A 71 4.99 -9.60 0.58
CA SER A 71 3.64 -9.03 0.58
C SER A 71 2.81 -9.52 1.76
N ALA A 72 1.90 -8.65 2.21
CA ALA A 72 0.87 -8.97 3.18
C ALA A 72 -0.47 -8.39 2.73
N SER A 73 -1.53 -9.17 2.87
CA SER A 73 -2.89 -8.75 2.58
C SER A 73 -3.84 -9.14 3.70
N ILE A 74 -4.79 -8.25 4.00
CA ILE A 74 -5.84 -8.48 5.01
C ILE A 74 -7.18 -8.14 4.36
N ASN A 75 -8.11 -9.07 4.39
CA ASN A 75 -9.47 -8.88 3.88
C ASN A 75 -10.50 -9.64 4.74
N ALA A 76 -11.75 -9.62 4.31
CA ALA A 76 -12.84 -10.29 5.02
C ALA A 76 -12.68 -11.83 5.13
N SER A 77 -11.91 -12.44 4.24
CA SER A 77 -11.62 -13.88 4.26
C SER A 77 -10.48 -14.25 5.20
N GLY A 78 -9.60 -13.30 5.55
CA GLY A 78 -8.47 -13.54 6.42
C GLY A 78 -7.26 -12.67 6.11
N THR A 79 -6.09 -13.15 6.54
CA THR A 79 -4.79 -12.55 6.29
C THR A 79 -3.94 -13.51 5.48
N SER A 80 -3.19 -13.01 4.51
CA SER A 80 -2.23 -13.79 3.72
C SER A 80 -0.90 -13.05 3.63
N LEU A 81 0.20 -13.77 3.82
CA LEU A 81 1.57 -13.29 3.67
C LEU A 81 2.25 -14.15 2.60
N ALA A 82 3.10 -13.54 1.80
CA ALA A 82 4.04 -14.23 0.92
C ALA A 82 5.40 -13.54 1.01
N ASP A 83 6.47 -14.31 1.07
CA ASP A 83 7.82 -13.76 0.91
C ASP A 83 8.31 -13.89 -0.55
N VAL A 84 9.39 -13.18 -0.85
CA VAL A 84 10.02 -13.19 -2.18
C VAL A 84 10.49 -14.58 -2.62
N ASP A 85 10.81 -15.45 -1.66
CA ASP A 85 11.26 -16.80 -1.94
C ASP A 85 10.08 -17.71 -2.35
N GLY A 86 8.84 -17.33 -2.03
CA GLY A 86 7.61 -18.04 -2.38
C GLY A 86 7.01 -18.84 -1.22
N ASN A 87 7.49 -18.66 0.01
CA ASN A 87 6.84 -19.18 1.19
C ASN A 87 5.57 -18.37 1.46
N THR A 88 4.53 -19.02 1.97
CA THR A 88 3.24 -18.37 2.24
C THR A 88 2.71 -18.70 3.62
N ALA A 89 2.02 -17.75 4.23
CA ALA A 89 1.22 -17.96 5.43
C ALA A 89 -0.20 -17.44 5.20
N SER A 90 -1.21 -18.16 5.66
CA SER A 90 -2.59 -17.71 5.61
C SER A 90 -3.29 -17.99 6.92
N HIS A 91 -4.07 -17.03 7.40
CA HIS A 91 -4.87 -17.10 8.62
C HIS A 91 -6.31 -16.76 8.28
N THR A 92 -7.22 -17.70 8.52
CA THR A 92 -8.66 -17.56 8.26
C THR A 92 -9.46 -18.03 9.47
N ALA A 93 -10.78 -17.88 9.42
CA ALA A 93 -11.67 -18.44 10.44
C ALA A 93 -11.61 -19.99 10.50
N ALA A 94 -11.16 -20.67 9.45
CA ALA A 94 -11.04 -22.13 9.42
C ALA A 94 -9.73 -22.63 10.05
N GLY A 95 -8.77 -21.75 10.32
CA GLY A 95 -7.44 -22.10 10.78
C GLY A 95 -6.34 -21.33 10.08
N SER A 96 -5.12 -21.81 10.28
CA SER A 96 -3.89 -21.23 9.75
C SER A 96 -3.06 -22.24 8.98
N THR A 97 -2.43 -21.82 7.90
CA THR A 97 -1.54 -22.64 7.08
C THR A 97 -0.24 -21.90 6.81
N LEU A 98 0.90 -22.60 6.89
CA LEU A 98 2.21 -22.15 6.46
C LEU A 98 2.72 -23.14 5.41
N ASN A 99 3.09 -22.66 4.22
CA ASN A 99 3.70 -23.46 3.18
C ASN A 99 5.08 -22.92 2.85
N ASP A 100 6.07 -23.80 2.75
CA ASP A 100 7.38 -23.45 2.22
C ASP A 100 7.55 -23.89 0.76
N THR A 101 8.60 -23.40 0.13
CA THR A 101 8.96 -23.73 -1.27
C THR A 101 9.45 -25.15 -1.47
N ASN A 102 9.80 -25.86 -0.38
CA ASN A 102 10.16 -27.26 -0.40
C ASN A 102 8.93 -28.19 -0.37
N GLY A 103 7.72 -27.63 -0.31
CA GLY A 103 6.46 -28.36 -0.25
C GLY A 103 6.07 -28.81 1.15
N ASN A 104 6.71 -28.29 2.21
CA ASN A 104 6.27 -28.55 3.58
C ASN A 104 5.08 -27.68 3.93
N THR A 105 4.10 -28.27 4.62
CA THR A 105 2.88 -27.59 5.07
C THR A 105 2.68 -27.80 6.57
N ASN A 106 2.52 -26.71 7.33
CA ASN A 106 2.08 -26.73 8.72
C ASN A 106 0.67 -26.14 8.81
N GLU A 107 -0.26 -26.87 9.40
CA GLU A 107 -1.66 -26.45 9.56
C GLU A 107 -2.11 -26.48 11.01
N VAL A 108 -2.83 -25.45 11.42
CA VAL A 108 -3.57 -25.39 12.68
C VAL A 108 -5.04 -25.19 12.34
N LYS A 109 -5.92 -26.08 12.80
CA LYS A 109 -7.36 -25.97 12.60
C LYS A 109 -8.01 -25.32 13.81
N ALA A 110 -9.01 -24.46 13.56
CA ALA A 110 -9.79 -23.81 14.61
C ALA A 110 -10.76 -24.77 15.30
#